data_AF-A0A292Z026-F1
#
_entry.id   AF-A0A292Z026-F1
#
_cell.length_a   1.000
_cell.length_b   1.000
_cell.length_c   1.000
_cell.angle_alpha   90.00
_cell.angle_beta   90.00
_cell.angle_gamma   90.00
#
_symmetry.space_group_name_H-M   'P 1'
#
loop_
_entity.id
_entity.type
_entity.pdbx_description
1 polymer ?
#
loop_
_entity_poly.entity_id
_entity_poly.type
_entity_poly.pdbx_seq_one_letter_code
_entity_poly.pdbx_strand_id
1 'polypeptide(L)'
;MWAGPVPVGIAVEGGRVMTRADTPTNPRTIARRATAAARERRADKVAPGWWVFSHGPNLLGSWTEVTTTTRYRDGNRPMVRMTVTDPATGRTATVETAAGMPAWCLTPTEARRAGLT
;
A
#
# COMPACT_ATOMS: atom_id res chain seq x y z
N MET A 1 -46.04 -10.93 -17.94
CA MET A 1 -44.94 -10.10 -18.46
C MET A 1 -43.83 -10.13 -17.41
N TRP A 2 -42.72 -10.83 -17.68
CA TRP A 2 -41.64 -11.07 -16.71
C TRP A 2 -40.67 -9.88 -16.68
N ALA A 3 -40.34 -9.38 -15.48
CA ALA A 3 -39.24 -8.46 -15.27
C ALA A 3 -37.96 -9.28 -15.05
N GLY A 4 -37.00 -9.18 -15.97
CA GLY A 4 -35.70 -9.85 -15.85
C GLY A 4 -34.79 -9.19 -14.80
N PRO A 5 -33.82 -9.94 -14.23
CA PRO A 5 -32.88 -9.40 -13.25
C PRO A 5 -31.84 -8.49 -13.92
N VAL A 6 -31.66 -7.30 -13.36
CA VAL A 6 -30.66 -6.31 -13.80
C VAL A 6 -29.27 -6.73 -13.27
N PRO A 7 -28.22 -6.81 -14.11
CA PRO A 7 -26.91 -7.26 -13.67
C PRO A 7 -26.21 -6.24 -12.76
N VAL A 8 -25.58 -6.79 -11.73
CA VAL A 8 -24.74 -6.14 -10.72
C VAL A 8 -23.59 -5.36 -11.36
N GLY A 9 -23.44 -4.07 -11.02
CA GLY A 9 -22.21 -3.34 -11.32
C GLY A 9 -22.32 -1.83 -11.48
N ILE A 10 -23.04 -1.11 -10.62
CA ILE A 10 -22.94 0.36 -10.55
C ILE A 10 -22.81 0.77 -9.09
N ALA A 11 -21.59 1.10 -8.66
CA ALA A 11 -21.37 1.84 -7.41
C ALA A 11 -21.48 3.32 -7.73
N VAL A 12 -22.54 3.97 -7.25
CA VAL A 12 -22.75 5.42 -7.38
C VAL A 12 -22.24 6.07 -6.10
N GLU A 13 -21.20 6.89 -6.18
CA GLU A 13 -20.81 7.83 -5.12
C GLU A 13 -20.63 9.21 -5.77
N GLY A 14 -21.41 10.22 -5.35
CA GLY A 14 -21.18 11.62 -5.70
C GLY A 14 -21.55 12.09 -7.12
N GLY A 15 -22.49 11.45 -7.82
CA GLY A 15 -23.13 12.05 -9.01
C GLY A 15 -22.31 12.08 -10.31
N ARG A 16 -21.23 11.30 -10.43
CA ARG A 16 -20.49 11.15 -11.68
C ARG A 16 -20.45 9.67 -12.10
N VAL A 17 -20.96 9.39 -13.30
CA VAL A 17 -20.91 8.05 -13.91
C VAL A 17 -19.46 7.70 -14.18
N MET A 18 -18.86 6.83 -13.36
CA MET A 18 -17.54 6.27 -13.65
C MET A 18 -17.67 5.27 -14.78
N THR A 19 -17.09 5.58 -15.95
CA THR A 19 -17.01 4.61 -17.04
C THR A 19 -15.95 3.56 -16.75
N ARG A 20 -16.11 2.36 -17.32
CA ARG A 20 -15.21 1.19 -17.16
C ARG A 20 -13.74 1.47 -17.49
N ALA A 21 -13.44 2.57 -18.18
CA ALA A 21 -12.10 3.00 -18.54
C ALA A 21 -11.35 3.75 -17.41
N ASP A 22 -12.07 4.35 -16.45
CA ASP A 22 -11.48 5.13 -15.33
C ASP A 22 -11.26 4.32 -14.04
N THR A 23 -11.62 3.04 -14.05
CA THR A 23 -11.53 2.17 -12.86
C THR A 23 -10.10 1.86 -12.39
N PRO A 24 -9.05 1.75 -13.24
CA PRO A 24 -7.72 1.39 -12.77
C PRO A 24 -6.95 2.55 -12.11
N THR A 25 -7.35 3.80 -12.31
CA THR A 25 -6.68 5.01 -11.77
C THR A 25 -7.36 5.62 -10.55
N ASN A 26 -8.54 5.14 -10.15
CA ASN A 26 -9.21 5.64 -8.94
C ASN A 26 -8.42 5.25 -7.67
N PRO A 27 -7.94 6.21 -6.86
CA PRO A 27 -7.13 5.96 -5.67
C PRO A 27 -7.77 4.99 -4.67
N ARG A 28 -9.09 5.02 -4.51
CA ARG A 28 -9.81 4.10 -3.61
C ARG A 28 -9.78 2.66 -4.10
N THR A 29 -9.85 2.47 -5.42
CA THR A 29 -9.79 1.16 -6.04
C THR A 29 -8.37 0.59 -5.93
N ILE A 30 -7.34 1.41 -6.16
CA ILE A 30 -5.94 1.04 -5.98
C ILE A 30 -5.67 0.65 -4.52
N ALA A 31 -6.09 1.48 -3.55
CA ALA A 31 -5.94 1.18 -2.13
C ALA A 31 -6.60 -0.15 -1.74
N ARG A 32 -7.83 -0.41 -2.22
CA ARG A 32 -8.51 -1.69 -1.96
C ARG A 32 -7.76 -2.90 -2.54
N ARG A 33 -7.24 -2.78 -3.77
CA ARG A 33 -6.45 -3.85 -4.41
C ARG A 33 -5.14 -4.09 -3.67
N ALA A 34 -4.46 -3.03 -3.28
CA ALA A 34 -3.23 -3.08 -2.51
C ALA A 34 -3.46 -3.78 -1.16
N THR A 35 -4.52 -3.40 -0.42
CA THR A 35 -4.89 -4.06 0.84
C THR A 35 -5.22 -5.54 0.65
N ALA A 36 -5.93 -5.92 -0.43
CA ALA A 36 -6.26 -7.32 -0.70
C ALA A 36 -5.03 -8.17 -1.10
N ALA A 37 -4.07 -7.56 -1.80
CA ALA A 37 -2.83 -8.22 -2.20
C ALA A 37 -1.77 -8.25 -1.08
N ALA A 38 -1.90 -7.37 -0.08
CA ALA A 38 -0.94 -7.24 1.00
C ALA A 38 -0.78 -8.53 1.79
N ARG A 39 0.43 -8.75 2.31
CA ARG A 39 0.74 -9.84 3.22
C ARG A 39 1.54 -9.31 4.40
N GLU A 40 1.26 -9.86 5.57
CA GLU A 40 2.11 -9.68 6.73
C GLU A 40 3.45 -10.40 6.48
N ARG A 41 4.55 -9.69 6.67
CA ARG A 41 5.90 -10.26 6.67
C ARG A 41 6.72 -9.61 7.78
N ARG A 42 7.81 -10.25 8.19
CA ARG A 42 8.73 -9.67 9.17
C ARG A 42 9.40 -8.41 8.59
N ALA A 43 9.52 -7.37 9.40
CA ALA A 43 10.09 -6.09 9.00
C ALA A 43 11.52 -6.22 8.44
N ASP A 44 12.31 -7.18 8.94
CA ASP A 44 13.67 -7.44 8.43
C ASP A 44 13.74 -8.05 7.04
N LYS A 45 12.62 -8.56 6.51
CA LYS A 45 12.50 -9.10 5.15
C LYS A 45 12.01 -8.09 4.14
N VAL A 46 11.53 -6.92 4.58
CA VAL A 46 11.18 -5.82 3.67
C VAL A 46 12.46 -5.32 3.01
N ALA A 47 12.38 -5.00 1.71
CA ALA A 47 13.51 -4.58 0.91
C ALA A 47 13.16 -3.34 0.08
N PRO A 48 14.16 -2.59 -0.43
CA PRO A 48 13.91 -1.50 -1.36
C PRO A 48 13.06 -1.93 -2.58
N GLY A 49 12.18 -1.03 -3.02
CA GLY A 49 11.18 -1.25 -4.08
C GLY A 49 9.89 -1.93 -3.62
N TRP A 50 9.85 -2.40 -2.38
CA TRP A 50 8.62 -2.92 -1.78
C TRP A 50 7.75 -1.78 -1.28
N TRP A 51 6.47 -2.07 -1.10
CA TRP A 51 5.52 -1.10 -0.57
C TRP A 51 5.05 -1.53 0.80
N VAL A 52 5.01 -0.60 1.75
CA VAL A 52 4.53 -0.83 3.11
C VAL A 52 3.34 0.06 3.40
N PHE A 53 2.40 -0.46 4.17
CA PHE A 53 1.33 0.37 4.71
C PHE A 53 1.85 1.07 5.97
N SER A 54 1.91 2.39 5.94
CA SER A 54 2.51 3.19 7.00
C SER A 54 1.52 4.19 7.58
N HIS A 55 1.42 4.20 8.90
CA HIS A 55 0.75 5.25 9.67
C HIS A 55 1.80 6.10 10.37
N GLY A 56 1.71 7.42 10.26
CA GLY A 56 2.59 8.31 10.98
C GLY A 56 2.06 9.75 11.01
N PRO A 57 2.63 10.63 11.85
CA PRO A 57 2.21 12.02 11.92
C PRO A 57 2.32 12.74 10.57
N ASN A 58 3.19 12.25 9.68
CA ASN A 58 3.41 12.76 8.33
C ASN A 58 2.88 11.84 7.21
N LEU A 59 2.31 10.67 7.55
CA LEU A 59 1.85 9.65 6.60
C LEU A 59 0.38 9.35 6.88
N LEU A 60 -0.50 9.82 5.99
CA LEU A 60 -1.95 9.64 6.07
C LEU A 60 -2.35 8.21 5.69
N GLY A 61 -1.94 7.20 6.48
CA GLY A 61 -2.35 5.81 6.30
C GLY A 61 -2.31 5.35 4.84
N SER A 62 -1.18 5.57 4.18
CA SER A 62 -1.00 5.35 2.74
C SER A 62 0.01 4.23 2.49
N TRP A 63 -0.08 3.67 1.28
CA TRP A 63 0.93 2.78 0.74
C TRP A 63 2.12 3.63 0.30
N THR A 64 3.29 3.34 0.86
CA THR A 64 4.54 4.06 0.58
C THR A 64 5.61 3.10 0.08
N GLU A 65 6.41 3.55 -0.88
CA GLU A 65 7.52 2.76 -1.42
C GLU A 65 8.71 2.85 -0.47
N VAL A 66 9.28 1.71 -0.13
CA VAL A 66 10.54 1.60 0.61
C VAL A 66 11.68 1.89 -0.34
N THR A 67 12.40 2.98 -0.13
CA THR A 67 13.55 3.35 -0.95
C THR A 67 14.86 2.86 -0.34
N THR A 68 14.93 2.75 0.98
CA THR A 68 16.11 2.24 1.70
C THR A 68 15.69 1.35 2.85
N THR A 69 16.48 0.32 3.13
CA THR A 69 16.33 -0.52 4.31
C THR A 69 17.69 -0.74 4.97
N THR A 70 17.85 -0.28 6.20
CA THR A 70 19.05 -0.45 7.00
C THR A 70 18.75 -1.34 8.20
N ARG A 71 19.53 -2.39 8.38
CA ARG A 71 19.46 -3.28 9.54
C ARG A 71 20.56 -2.90 10.51
N TYR A 72 20.24 -2.75 11.78
CA TYR A 72 21.20 -2.40 12.82
C TYR A 72 20.82 -3.07 14.14
N ARG A 73 21.65 -2.88 15.17
CA ARG A 73 21.33 -3.30 16.53
C ARG A 73 21.23 -2.07 17.42
N ASP A 74 20.19 -2.02 18.23
CA ASP A 74 20.06 -1.11 19.36
C ASP A 74 20.32 -1.91 20.64
N GLY A 75 21.55 -1.82 21.15
CA GLY A 75 22.08 -2.78 22.13
C GLY A 75 22.08 -4.21 21.57
N ASN A 76 21.32 -5.11 22.19
CA ASN A 76 21.15 -6.49 21.71
C ASN A 76 19.85 -6.70 20.90
N ARG A 77 19.06 -5.63 20.67
CA ARG A 77 17.80 -5.72 19.93
C ARG A 77 18.06 -5.50 18.44
N PRO A 78 17.70 -6.45 17.55
CA PRO A 78 17.81 -6.25 16.11
C PRO A 78 16.72 -5.27 15.64
N MET A 79 17.13 -4.22 14.95
CA MET A 79 16.29 -3.12 14.49
C MET A 79 16.37 -2.97 12.97
N VAL A 80 15.31 -2.41 12.40
CA VAL A 80 15.22 -2.08 10.98
C VAL A 80 14.75 -0.64 10.85
N ARG A 81 15.51 0.15 10.08
CA ARG A 81 15.14 1.50 9.65
C ARG A 81 14.81 1.45 8.17
N MET A 82 13.61 1.88 7.81
CA MET A 82 13.14 2.00 6.43
C MET A 82 12.94 3.47 6.10
N THR A 83 13.48 3.92 4.97
CA THR A 83 13.07 5.18 4.36
C THR A 83 11.93 4.87 3.41
N VAL A 84 10.81 5.53 3.59
CA VAL A 84 9.60 5.35 2.78
C VAL A 84 9.25 6.65 2.07
N THR A 85 8.79 6.54 0.83
CA THR A 85 8.38 7.66 -0.01
C THR A 85 6.92 7.51 -0.38
N ASP A 86 6.13 8.55 -0.14
CA ASP A 86 4.77 8.63 -0.64
C ASP A 86 4.82 9.01 -2.13
N PRO A 87 4.33 8.16 -3.05
CA PRO A 87 4.43 8.43 -4.50
C PRO A 87 3.59 9.62 -4.95
N ALA A 88 2.50 9.94 -4.22
CA ALA A 88 1.58 11.00 -4.60
C ALA A 88 2.15 12.39 -4.25
N THR A 89 2.98 12.46 -3.21
CA THR A 89 3.53 13.73 -2.70
C THR A 89 5.04 13.86 -2.82
N GLY A 90 5.75 12.76 -3.11
CA GLY A 90 7.21 12.68 -3.08
C GLY A 90 7.81 12.82 -1.68
N ARG A 91 6.98 12.91 -0.62
CA ARG A 91 7.46 13.11 0.74
C ARG A 91 8.09 11.84 1.27
N THR A 92 9.25 12.01 1.89
CA THR A 92 9.97 10.92 2.53
C THR A 92 9.76 10.92 4.04
N ALA A 93 9.64 9.74 4.64
CA ALA A 93 9.61 9.55 6.07
C ALA A 93 10.52 8.37 6.46
N THR A 94 10.89 8.32 7.74
CA THR A 94 11.64 7.18 8.29
C THR A 94 10.74 6.39 9.23
N VAL A 95 10.72 5.07 9.05
CA VAL A 95 10.03 4.12 9.91
C VAL A 95 11.08 3.24 10.58
N GLU A 96 11.09 3.22 11.90
CA GLU A 96 11.94 2.34 12.69
C GLU A 96 11.09 1.33 13.45
N THR A 97 11.51 0.07 13.44
CA THR A 97 10.84 -1.00 14.17
C THR A 97 11.81 -2.14 14.47
N ALA A 98 11.47 -3.00 15.42
CA ALA A 98 12.26 -4.18 15.68
C ALA A 98 12.14 -5.17 14.51
N ALA A 99 13.25 -5.85 14.18
CA ALA A 99 13.38 -6.76 13.05
C ALA A 99 12.36 -7.93 13.06
N GLY A 100 11.87 -8.32 14.24
CA GLY A 100 10.85 -9.35 14.41
C GLY A 100 9.42 -8.89 14.14
N MET A 101 9.18 -7.57 14.15
CA MET A 101 7.83 -7.02 14.11
C MET A 101 7.18 -7.25 12.75
N PRO A 102 5.85 -7.44 12.72
CA PRO A 102 5.13 -7.63 11.49
C PRO A 102 5.00 -6.31 10.71
N ALA A 103 5.03 -6.41 9.38
CA ALA A 103 4.84 -5.32 8.45
C ALA A 103 3.90 -5.76 7.33
N TRP A 104 2.87 -4.95 7.06
CA TRP A 104 1.95 -5.17 5.95
C TRP A 104 2.58 -4.62 4.69
N CYS A 105 2.90 -5.52 3.77
CA CYS A 105 3.71 -5.14 2.62
C CYS A 105 3.28 -5.83 1.32
N LEU A 106 3.68 -5.22 0.22
CA LEU A 106 3.56 -5.70 -1.14
C LEU A 106 4.97 -5.74 -1.75
N THR A 107 5.26 -6.83 -2.45
CA THR A 107 6.41 -6.90 -3.36
C THR A 107 6.21 -5.91 -4.53
N PRO A 108 7.28 -5.55 -5.27
CA PRO A 108 7.16 -4.69 -6.45
C PRO A 108 6.16 -5.21 -7.48
N THR A 109 6.04 -6.53 -7.62
CA THR A 109 5.10 -7.17 -8.56
C THR A 109 3.66 -7.09 -8.07
N GLU A 110 3.42 -7.29 -6.77
CA GLU A 110 2.09 -7.16 -6.16
C GLU A 110 1.60 -5.70 -6.20
N ALA A 111 2.49 -4.75 -5.92
CA ALA A 111 2.22 -3.32 -5.99
C ALA A 111 1.82 -2.87 -7.40
N ARG A 112 2.60 -3.26 -8.43
CA ARG A 112 2.27 -3.00 -9.84
C ARG A 112 0.92 -3.59 -10.24
N ARG A 113 0.59 -4.81 -9.81
CA ARG A 113 -0.72 -5.44 -10.08
C ARG A 113 -1.86 -4.71 -9.38
N ALA A 114 -1.60 -4.09 -8.22
CA ALA A 114 -2.57 -3.27 -7.52
C ALA A 114 -2.78 -1.88 -8.15
N GLY A 115 -1.86 -1.44 -9.02
CA GLY A 115 -1.86 -0.11 -9.64
C GLY A 115 -1.09 0.94 -8.84
N LEU A 116 -0.21 0.51 -7.92
CA LEU A 116 0.78 1.38 -7.29
C LEU A 116 1.95 1.56 -8.25
N THR A 117 2.35 2.82 -8.46
CA THR A 117 3.42 3.25 -9.37
C THR A 117 4.26 4.33 -8.74
#